data_AF-A0AAU5YLN3-F1
#
_entry.id   AF-A0AAU5YLN3-F1
#
_cell.length_a   1.000
_cell.length_b   1.000
_cell.length_c   1.000
_cell.angle_alpha   90.00
_cell.angle_beta   90.00
_cell.angle_gamma   90.00
#
_symmetry.space_group_name_H-M   'P 1'
#
loop_
_entity.id
_entity.type
_entity.pdbx_description
1 polymer ?
#
loop_
_entity_poly.entity_id
_entity_poly.type
_entity_poly.pdbx_seq_one_letter_code
_entity_poly.pdbx_strand_id
1 'polypeptide(L)'
;MTDRELIEKIRDRPGMFGLDGSYYPTAMFLTGLDLGTSGRVLDGFREWLLIRKGEESSYMWIPLVLEDAFPGTGIRHWKTLTESQQQLAVDHLFALLVAFLTEREAD
;
A
#
# COMPACT_ATOMS: atom_id res chain seq x y z
N MET A 1 -0.90 -20.49 1.03
CA MET A 1 -0.97 -19.11 1.53
C MET A 1 -1.29 -18.24 0.33
N THR A 2 -2.43 -17.57 0.31
CA THR A 2 -2.79 -16.62 -0.76
C THR A 2 -1.99 -15.33 -0.59
N ASP A 3 -2.04 -14.44 -1.60
CA ASP A 3 -1.43 -13.11 -1.48
C ASP A 3 -2.07 -12.30 -0.37
N ARG A 4 -3.39 -12.40 -0.22
CA ARG A 4 -4.11 -11.74 0.88
C ARG A 4 -3.62 -12.21 2.23
N GLU A 5 -3.53 -13.53 2.44
CA GLU A 5 -3.03 -14.11 3.70
C GLU A 5 -1.58 -13.70 3.99
N LEU A 6 -0.75 -13.55 2.96
CA LEU A 6 0.62 -13.06 3.10
C LEU A 6 0.66 -11.59 3.54
N ILE A 7 -0.11 -10.72 2.89
CA ILE A 7 -0.20 -9.30 3.24
C ILE A 7 -0.75 -9.11 4.66
N GLU A 8 -1.79 -9.84 5.03
CA GLU A 8 -2.35 -9.81 6.40
C GLU A 8 -1.30 -10.23 7.43
N LYS A 9 -0.52 -11.29 7.15
CA LYS A 9 0.57 -11.71 8.03
C LYS A 9 1.65 -10.65 8.20
N ILE A 10 1.98 -9.89 7.14
CA ILE A 10 2.94 -8.79 7.20
C ILE A 10 2.37 -7.64 8.04
N ARG A 11 1.10 -7.26 7.81
CA ARG A 11 0.37 -6.25 8.59
C ARG A 11 0.33 -6.58 10.08
N ASP A 12 0.04 -7.83 10.42
CA ASP A 12 -0.18 -8.26 11.79
C ASP A 12 1.13 -8.47 12.57
N ARG A 13 2.26 -8.62 11.86
CA ARG A 13 3.59 -8.88 12.46
C ARG A 13 4.72 -8.09 11.79
N PRO A 14 4.63 -6.76 11.66
CA PRO A 14 5.56 -5.96 10.86
C PRO A 14 7.02 -6.08 11.34
N GLY A 15 7.24 -6.17 12.66
CA GLY A 15 8.57 -6.34 13.23
C GLY A 15 9.29 -7.64 12.81
N MET A 16 8.55 -8.72 12.48
CA MET A 16 9.15 -9.95 11.95
C MET A 16 9.76 -9.75 10.55
N PHE A 17 9.35 -8.70 9.85
CA PHE A 17 9.81 -8.35 8.51
C PHE A 17 10.74 -7.13 8.51
N GLY A 18 11.18 -6.68 9.69
CA GLY A 18 12.06 -5.51 9.83
C GLY A 18 11.36 -4.17 9.59
N LEU A 19 10.02 -4.14 9.67
CA LEU A 19 9.22 -2.93 9.51
C LEU A 19 8.95 -2.26 10.87
N ASP A 20 9.04 -0.93 10.88
CA ASP A 20 9.00 -0.09 12.09
C ASP A 20 7.77 0.83 12.16
N GLY A 21 6.82 0.68 11.23
CA GLY A 21 5.65 1.56 11.11
C GLY A 21 5.88 2.80 10.23
N SER A 22 7.10 2.99 9.68
CA SER A 22 7.36 4.04 8.70
C SER A 22 6.80 3.66 7.32
N TYR A 23 6.15 4.62 6.67
CA TYR A 23 5.46 4.41 5.40
C TYR A 23 6.40 4.00 4.27
N TYR A 24 7.50 4.75 4.08
CA TYR A 24 8.40 4.49 2.95
C TYR A 24 9.14 3.14 3.04
N PRO A 25 9.74 2.75 4.18
CA PRO A 25 10.29 1.40 4.35
C PRO A 25 9.26 0.30 4.08
N THR A 26 8.03 0.46 4.56
CA THR A 26 6.93 -0.49 4.30
C THR A 26 6.61 -0.57 2.81
N ALA A 27 6.50 0.57 2.12
CA ALA A 27 6.22 0.61 0.69
C ALA A 27 7.36 0.01 -0.16
N MET A 28 8.62 0.22 0.24
CA MET A 28 9.79 -0.36 -0.42
C MET A 28 9.87 -1.87 -0.19
N PHE A 29 9.57 -2.34 1.02
CA PHE A 29 9.47 -3.76 1.30
C PHE A 29 8.41 -4.44 0.41
N LEU A 30 7.22 -3.85 0.30
CA LEU A 30 6.15 -4.38 -0.53
C LEU A 30 6.49 -4.37 -2.03
N THR A 31 7.18 -3.33 -2.51
CA THR A 31 7.73 -3.30 -3.87
C THR A 31 8.74 -4.44 -4.09
N GLY A 32 9.64 -4.66 -3.13
CA GLY A 32 10.61 -5.75 -3.21
C GLY A 32 9.97 -7.14 -3.16
N LEU A 33 8.95 -7.30 -2.32
CA LEU A 33 8.14 -8.52 -2.25
C LEU A 33 7.48 -8.79 -3.61
N ASP A 34 6.84 -7.78 -4.19
CA ASP A 34 6.17 -7.89 -5.47
C ASP A 34 7.12 -8.34 -6.57
N LEU A 35 8.28 -7.70 -6.69
CA LEU A 35 9.36 -8.09 -7.61
C LEU A 35 9.82 -9.53 -7.37
N GLY A 36 10.00 -9.93 -6.11
CA GLY A 36 10.36 -11.30 -5.73
C GLY A 36 9.28 -12.34 -6.05
N THR A 37 8.05 -11.90 -6.28
CA THR A 37 6.91 -12.72 -6.69
C THR A 37 6.56 -12.59 -8.17
N SER A 38 7.45 -11.99 -8.98
CA SER A 38 7.23 -11.73 -10.41
C SER A 38 6.01 -10.85 -10.68
N GLY A 39 5.76 -9.85 -9.83
CA GLY A 39 4.69 -8.86 -9.99
C GLY A 39 3.32 -9.31 -9.48
N ARG A 40 3.19 -10.56 -9.02
CA ARG A 40 1.90 -11.16 -8.68
C ARG A 40 1.13 -10.45 -7.57
N VAL A 41 1.81 -9.82 -6.61
CA VAL A 41 1.14 -9.22 -5.45
C VAL A 41 0.48 -7.89 -5.80
N LEU A 42 1.14 -7.06 -6.60
CA LEU A 42 0.71 -5.70 -6.93
C LEU A 42 0.24 -5.55 -8.38
N ASP A 43 0.18 -6.64 -9.16
CA ASP A 43 -0.34 -6.62 -10.54
C ASP A 43 -1.75 -6.03 -10.59
N GLY A 44 -1.90 -4.88 -11.24
CA GLY A 44 -3.15 -4.12 -11.33
C GLY A 44 -3.49 -3.22 -10.14
N PHE A 45 -2.68 -3.20 -9.07
CA PHE A 45 -2.99 -2.43 -7.86
C PHE A 45 -3.05 -0.92 -8.12
N ARG A 46 -2.15 -0.39 -8.97
CA ARG A 46 -2.16 1.03 -9.34
C ARG A 46 -3.45 1.40 -10.07
N GLU A 47 -3.85 0.58 -11.05
CA GLU A 47 -5.03 0.79 -11.86
C GLU A 47 -6.28 0.72 -10.98
N TRP A 48 -6.32 -0.23 -10.04
CA TRP A 48 -7.37 -0.33 -9.03
C TRP A 48 -7.48 0.95 -8.18
N LEU A 49 -6.36 1.53 -7.71
CA LEU A 49 -6.36 2.79 -6.98
C LEU A 49 -6.91 3.95 -7.82
N LEU A 50 -6.54 4.04 -9.10
CA LEU A 50 -7.02 5.10 -10.00
C LEU A 50 -8.52 5.00 -10.25
N ILE A 51 -9.04 3.80 -10.49
CA ILE A 51 -10.47 3.55 -10.65
C ILE A 51 -11.22 3.97 -9.39
N ARG A 52 -10.72 3.57 -8.21
CA ARG A 52 -11.32 3.93 -6.92
C ARG A 52 -11.33 5.42 -6.65
N LYS A 53 -10.26 6.13 -7.06
CA LYS A 53 -10.15 7.59 -6.94
C LYS A 53 -11.10 8.33 -7.89
N GLY A 54 -11.40 7.74 -9.06
CA GLY A 54 -12.21 8.39 -10.10
C GLY A 54 -11.49 9.51 -10.85
N GLU A 55 -10.16 9.59 -10.74
CA GLU A 55 -9.33 10.61 -11.38
C GLU A 55 -8.10 9.96 -12.05
N GLU A 56 -7.70 10.51 -13.20
CA GLU A 56 -6.45 10.12 -13.84
C GLU A 56 -5.24 10.70 -13.11
N SER A 57 -4.15 9.92 -13.05
CA SER A 57 -2.87 10.38 -12.51
C SER A 57 -1.69 9.61 -13.10
N SER A 58 -0.59 10.32 -13.33
CA SER A 58 0.69 9.74 -13.76
C SER A 58 1.51 9.15 -12.60
N TYR A 59 1.00 9.25 -11.39
CA TYR A 59 1.66 8.77 -10.18
C TYR A 59 1.76 7.24 -10.13
N MET A 60 2.86 6.78 -9.52
CA MET A 60 3.00 5.40 -9.05
C MET A 60 2.07 5.17 -7.85
N TRP A 61 1.83 3.90 -7.49
CA TRP A 61 0.91 3.56 -6.40
C TRP A 61 1.28 4.19 -5.04
N ILE A 62 2.57 4.41 -4.76
CA ILE A 62 3.05 4.97 -3.48
C ILE A 62 2.44 6.36 -3.19
N PRO A 63 2.65 7.40 -4.01
CA PRO A 63 1.97 8.68 -3.81
C PRO A 63 0.44 8.60 -3.89
N LEU A 64 -0.14 7.65 -4.65
CA LEU A 64 -1.60 7.48 -4.72
C LEU A 64 -2.18 7.01 -3.38
N VAL A 65 -1.51 6.09 -2.69
CA VAL A 65 -1.93 5.64 -1.36
C VAL A 65 -1.89 6.79 -0.34
N LEU A 66 -0.88 7.67 -0.41
CA LEU A 66 -0.82 8.85 0.47
C LEU A 66 -1.92 9.86 0.16
N GLU A 67 -2.21 10.09 -1.12
CA GLU A 67 -3.30 10.97 -1.53
C GLU A 67 -4.67 10.42 -1.08
N ASP A 68 -4.85 9.10 -1.15
CA ASP A 68 -6.05 8.41 -0.69
C ASP A 68 -6.19 8.42 0.85
N ALA A 69 -5.07 8.30 1.58
CA ALA A 69 -5.04 8.39 3.04
C ALA A 69 -5.31 9.80 3.59
N PHE A 70 -4.93 10.85 2.83
CA PHE A 70 -4.99 12.24 3.26
C PHE A 70 -5.66 13.16 2.23
N PRO A 71 -6.94 12.92 1.89
CA PRO A 71 -7.63 13.64 0.84
C PRO A 71 -7.69 15.15 1.14
N GLY A 72 -7.44 15.98 0.12
CA GLY A 72 -7.49 17.44 0.21
C GLY A 72 -6.32 18.12 0.94
N THR A 73 -5.40 17.35 1.52
CA THR A 73 -4.24 17.91 2.26
C THR A 73 -3.04 18.27 1.37
N GLY A 74 -3.00 17.72 0.15
CA GLY A 74 -1.83 17.82 -0.74
C GLY A 74 -0.65 16.92 -0.36
N ILE A 75 -0.78 16.10 0.70
CA ILE A 75 0.26 15.17 1.12
C ILE A 75 0.39 14.04 0.09
N ARG A 76 1.56 13.98 -0.56
CA ARG A 76 1.89 12.97 -1.59
C ARG A 76 3.29 12.39 -1.44
N HIS A 77 4.05 12.82 -0.44
CA HIS A 77 5.45 12.44 -0.27
C HIS A 77 5.74 12.10 1.20
N TRP A 78 6.28 10.91 1.46
CA TRP A 78 6.46 10.37 2.81
C TRP A 78 7.29 11.23 3.76
N LYS A 79 8.24 12.03 3.22
CA LYS A 79 9.06 12.96 4.03
C LYS A 79 8.25 14.07 4.69
N THR A 80 7.01 14.32 4.27
CA THR A 80 6.16 15.35 4.89
C THR A 80 5.28 14.80 6.01
N LEU A 81 5.30 13.49 6.25
CA LEU A 81 4.48 12.86 7.27
C LEU A 81 5.09 13.06 8.66
N THR A 82 4.26 13.50 9.61
CA THR A 82 4.55 13.37 11.04
C THR A 82 4.52 11.90 11.46
N GLU A 83 5.06 11.56 12.63
CA GLU A 83 5.05 10.19 13.17
C GLU A 83 3.63 9.58 13.19
N SER A 84 2.63 10.34 13.66
CA SER A 84 1.24 9.88 13.67
C SER A 84 0.68 9.60 12.26
N GLN A 85 1.11 10.39 11.27
CA GLN A 85 0.70 10.20 9.88
C GLN A 85 1.44 9.05 9.21
N GLN A 86 2.67 8.72 9.64
CA GLN A 86 3.37 7.52 9.15
C GLN A 86 2.55 6.27 9.45
N GLN A 87 2.13 6.11 10.71
CA GLN A 87 1.35 4.94 11.12
C GLN A 87 0.00 4.87 10.39
N LEU A 88 -0.73 6.01 10.32
CA LEU A 88 -2.00 6.06 9.61
C LEU A 88 -1.84 5.67 8.13
N ALA A 89 -0.79 6.18 7.46
CA ALA A 89 -0.52 5.84 6.07
C ALA A 89 -0.16 4.36 5.87
N VAL A 90 0.54 3.74 6.83
CA VAL A 90 0.85 2.30 6.81
C VAL A 90 -0.42 1.47 6.99
N ASP A 91 -1.25 1.81 7.98
CA ASP A 91 -2.50 1.09 8.24
C ASP A 91 -3.43 1.18 7.01
N HIS A 92 -3.50 2.36 6.40
CA HIS A 92 -4.27 2.61 5.20
C HIS A 92 -3.73 1.84 3.98
N LEU A 93 -2.41 1.79 3.79
CA LEU A 93 -1.77 0.98 2.76
C LEU A 93 -2.17 -0.50 2.87
N PHE A 94 -2.09 -1.08 4.06
CA PHE A 94 -2.48 -2.47 4.26
C PHE A 94 -3.98 -2.70 4.06
N ALA A 95 -4.84 -1.76 4.48
CA ALA A 95 -6.27 -1.83 4.23
C ALA A 95 -6.59 -1.87 2.72
N LEU A 96 -5.95 -0.99 1.93
CA LEU A 96 -6.10 -0.94 0.48
C LEU A 96 -5.63 -2.24 -0.19
N LEU A 97 -4.48 -2.78 0.22
CA LEU A 97 -3.97 -4.04 -0.34
C LEU A 97 -4.87 -5.23 -0.03
N VAL A 98 -5.40 -5.31 1.20
CA VAL A 98 -6.33 -6.38 1.57
C VAL A 98 -7.63 -6.27 0.77
N ALA A 99 -8.18 -5.06 0.61
CA ALA A 99 -9.38 -4.84 -0.21
C ALA A 99 -9.15 -5.24 -1.67
N PHE A 100 -8.08 -4.73 -2.28
CA PHE A 100 -7.67 -5.06 -3.64
C PHE A 100 -7.53 -6.57 -3.87
N LEU A 101 -6.80 -7.26 -2.99
CA LEU A 101 -6.59 -8.71 -3.11
C LEU A 101 -7.87 -9.51 -2.88
N THR A 102 -8.78 -9.03 -2.03
CA THR A 102 -10.08 -9.67 -1.81
C THR A 102 -10.95 -9.60 -3.05
N GLU A 103 -11.01 -8.44 -3.71
CA GLU A 103 -11.76 -8.27 -4.97
C GLU A 103 -11.16 -9.13 -6.08
N ARG A 104 -9.84 -9.13 -6.22
CA ARG A 104 -9.12 -9.94 -7.23
C ARG A 104 -9.27 -11.45 -7.02
N GLU A 105 -9.41 -11.91 -5.78
CA GLU A 105 -9.67 -13.33 -5.47
C GLU A 105 -11.13 -13.75 -5.73
N ALA A 106 -12.05 -12.79 -5.88
CA ALA A 106 -13.48 -13.05 -6.12
C ALA A 106 -13.85 -13.11 -7.62
N ASP A 107 -12.99 -12.58 -8.49
CA ASP A 107 -13.09 -12.65 -9.96
C ASP A 107 -12.60 -14.00 -10.51
#